data_AF-A0A2U9NLS3-F1
#
_entry.id   AF-A0A2U9NLS3-F1
#
_cell.length_a   1.000
_cell.length_b   1.000
_cell.length_c   1.000
_cell.angle_alpha   90.00
_cell.angle_beta   90.00
_cell.angle_gamma   90.00
#
_symmetry.space_group_name_H-M   'P 1'
#
loop_
_entity.id
_entity.type
_entity.pdbx_description
1 polymer ?
#
loop_
_entity_poly.entity_id
_entity_poly.type
_entity_poly.pdbx_seq_one_letter_code
_entity_poly.pdbx_strand_id
1 'polypeptide(L)'
;MQRQLKELRQAFIDSGTHLKQLHEKRFGLVEGTNPLPGPSVHPIQLVIPLTFHDQVQTYRLKPTSREAVQRTLDGMLDSYSQQFDESWRKLSETTNPQLQTLLPNVIEKLRNGIQAHFELHGLPKILEAVKEHAEKYPPRPSTPAPAPRQSSIPAYEA
;
A
#
# COMPACT_ATOMS: atom_id res chain seq x y z
N MET A 1 -33.81 -45.33 -22.75
CA MET A 1 -32.94 -44.52 -21.87
C MET A 1 -33.29 -43.02 -21.82
N GLN A 2 -33.51 -42.31 -22.95
CA GLN A 2 -33.81 -40.87 -22.90
C GLN A 2 -35.08 -40.49 -22.10
N ARG A 3 -36.08 -41.38 -22.06
CA ARG A 3 -37.34 -41.18 -21.32
C ARG A 3 -37.13 -41.19 -19.78
N GLN A 4 -36.34 -42.15 -19.29
CA GLN A 4 -35.98 -42.26 -17.88
C GLN A 4 -35.16 -41.06 -17.37
N LEU A 5 -34.27 -40.52 -18.19
CA LEU A 5 -33.51 -39.31 -17.86
C LEU A 5 -34.40 -38.06 -17.75
N LYS A 6 -35.44 -37.96 -18.58
CA LYS A 6 -36.43 -36.87 -18.49
C LYS A 6 -37.27 -36.99 -17.23
N GLU A 7 -37.73 -38.19 -16.90
CA GLU A 7 -38.50 -38.46 -15.68
C GLU A 7 -37.69 -38.16 -14.42
N LEU A 8 -36.40 -38.53 -14.40
CA LEU A 8 -35.53 -38.28 -13.26
C LEU A 8 -35.23 -36.78 -13.09
N ARG A 9 -35.03 -36.04 -14.19
CA ARG A 9 -34.92 -34.58 -14.15
C ARG A 9 -36.20 -33.92 -13.63
N GLN A 10 -37.36 -34.40 -14.07
CA GLN A 10 -38.64 -33.87 -13.62
C GLN A 10 -38.84 -34.11 -12.13
N ALA A 11 -38.55 -35.33 -11.64
CA ALA A 11 -38.62 -35.65 -10.22
C ALA A 11 -37.68 -34.78 -9.35
N PHE A 12 -36.49 -34.43 -9.85
CA PHE A 12 -35.59 -33.50 -9.17
C PHE A 12 -36.15 -32.07 -9.10
N ILE A 13 -36.75 -31.59 -10.18
CA ILE A 13 -37.40 -30.27 -10.23
C ILE A 13 -38.59 -30.24 -9.26
N ASP A 14 -39.44 -31.27 -9.30
CA ASP A 14 -40.63 -31.36 -8.46
C ASP A 14 -40.26 -31.44 -6.97
N SER A 15 -39.23 -32.22 -6.62
CA SER A 15 -38.68 -32.27 -5.26
C SER A 15 -38.11 -30.91 -4.82
N GLY A 16 -37.36 -30.24 -5.69
CA GLY A 16 -36.81 -28.92 -5.42
C GLY A 16 -37.87 -27.85 -5.17
N THR A 17 -38.95 -27.85 -5.97
CA THR A 17 -40.09 -26.93 -5.76
C THR A 17 -40.83 -27.23 -4.47
N HIS A 18 -41.04 -28.51 -4.15
CA HIS A 18 -41.70 -28.91 -2.90
C HIS A 18 -40.90 -28.49 -1.67
N LEU A 19 -39.58 -28.68 -1.70
CA LEU A 19 -38.68 -28.30 -0.61
C LEU A 19 -38.63 -26.78 -0.44
N LYS A 20 -38.64 -26.02 -1.54
CA LYS A 20 -38.74 -24.55 -1.52
C LYS A 20 -40.04 -24.08 -0.88
N GLN A 21 -41.18 -24.64 -1.27
CA GLN A 21 -42.49 -24.29 -0.69
C GLN A 21 -42.56 -24.62 0.82
N LEU A 22 -42.00 -25.75 1.22
CA LEU A 22 -41.97 -26.17 2.62
C LEU A 22 -41.07 -25.25 3.45
N HIS A 23 -39.95 -24.82 2.89
CA HIS A 23 -39.06 -23.81 3.48
C HIS A 23 -39.78 -22.46 3.62
N GLU A 24 -40.41 -21.96 2.55
CA GLU A 24 -41.14 -20.68 2.56
C GLU A 24 -42.29 -20.69 3.58
N LYS A 25 -43.01 -21.80 3.72
CA LYS A 25 -44.08 -21.95 4.71
C LYS A 25 -43.57 -21.91 6.16
N ARG A 26 -42.36 -22.41 6.43
CA ARG A 26 -41.78 -22.46 7.78
C ARG A 26 -40.99 -21.20 8.14
N PHE A 27 -40.32 -20.59 7.17
CA PHE A 27 -39.32 -19.54 7.41
C PHE A 27 -39.63 -18.21 6.72
N GLY A 28 -40.72 -18.13 5.95
CA GLY A 28 -41.07 -16.96 5.15
C GLY A 28 -40.41 -16.93 3.77
N LEU A 29 -40.81 -15.96 2.95
CA LEU A 29 -40.25 -15.76 1.61
C LEU A 29 -38.75 -15.46 1.74
N VAL A 30 -37.92 -16.32 1.17
CA VAL A 30 -36.49 -16.01 0.97
C VAL A 30 -36.45 -15.10 -0.25
N GLU A 31 -36.62 -13.79 -0.04
CA GLU A 31 -36.22 -12.82 -1.05
C GLU A 31 -34.74 -13.09 -1.34
N GLY A 32 -34.44 -13.49 -2.57
CA GLY A 32 -33.07 -13.63 -3.02
C GLY A 32 -32.40 -12.28 -2.81
N THR A 33 -31.55 -12.18 -1.79
CA THR A 33 -30.72 -11.00 -1.57
C THR A 33 -29.86 -10.85 -2.80
N ASN A 34 -30.29 -10.00 -3.73
CA ASN A 34 -29.42 -9.49 -4.76
C ASN A 34 -28.20 -8.94 -4.03
N PRO A 35 -26.98 -9.43 -4.31
CA PRO A 35 -25.80 -8.87 -3.70
C PRO A 35 -25.75 -7.40 -4.15
N LEU A 36 -26.02 -6.49 -3.21
CA LEU A 36 -25.84 -5.07 -3.43
C LEU A 36 -24.40 -4.90 -3.93
N PRO A 37 -24.15 -4.18 -5.05
CA PRO A 37 -22.79 -3.93 -5.49
C PRO A 37 -22.06 -3.25 -4.32
N GLY A 38 -21.07 -3.96 -3.77
CA GLY A 38 -20.31 -3.50 -2.62
C GLY A 38 -19.70 -2.13 -2.88
N PRO A 39 -19.45 -1.32 -1.84
CA PRO A 39 -18.87 0.01 -2.00
C PRO A 39 -17.55 -0.09 -2.79
N SER A 40 -17.45 0.71 -3.86
CA SER A 40 -16.21 0.83 -4.63
C SER A 40 -15.16 1.53 -3.75
N VAL A 41 -14.27 0.74 -3.15
CA VAL A 41 -13.19 1.26 -2.31
C VAL A 41 -12.03 1.69 -3.19
N HIS A 42 -11.65 2.96 -3.07
CA HIS A 42 -10.51 3.52 -3.77
C HIS A 42 -9.20 3.03 -3.13
N PRO A 43 -8.08 2.96 -3.87
CA PRO A 43 -6.77 2.64 -3.29
C PRO A 43 -6.43 3.56 -2.12
N ILE A 44 -5.57 3.11 -1.20
CA ILE A 44 -5.02 3.98 -0.16
C ILE A 44 -4.00 4.94 -0.80
N GLN A 45 -4.14 6.24 -0.50
CA GLN A 45 -3.15 7.24 -0.86
C GLN A 45 -2.48 7.69 0.41
N LEU A 46 -1.26 7.19 0.66
CA LEU A 46 -0.48 7.60 1.81
C LEU A 46 0.07 9.01 1.57
N VAL A 47 -0.02 9.84 2.61
CA VAL A 47 0.52 11.20 2.58
C VAL A 47 1.93 11.17 3.14
N ILE A 48 2.90 11.71 2.41
CA ILE A 48 4.24 11.96 2.92
C ILE A 48 4.24 13.35 3.57
N PRO A 49 4.51 13.48 4.88
CA PRO A 49 4.62 14.78 5.54
C PRO A 49 5.74 15.63 4.92
N LEU A 50 5.50 16.94 4.75
CA LEU A 50 6.52 17.86 4.24
C LEU A 50 7.79 17.86 5.13
N THR A 51 7.61 17.65 6.43
CA THR A 51 8.71 17.55 7.40
C THR A 51 9.73 16.48 7.03
N PHE A 52 9.30 15.37 6.41
CA PHE A 52 10.20 14.34 5.94
C PHE A 52 11.08 14.85 4.79
N HIS A 53 10.50 15.58 3.83
CA HIS A 53 11.25 16.16 2.72
C HIS A 53 12.28 17.18 3.21
N ASP A 54 11.91 18.04 4.16
CA ASP A 54 12.81 19.04 4.74
C ASP A 54 14.00 18.38 5.45
N GLN A 55 13.74 17.31 6.21
CA GLN A 55 14.80 16.56 6.89
C GLN A 55 15.74 15.89 5.88
N VAL A 56 15.22 15.25 4.83
CA VAL A 56 16.05 14.64 3.78
C VAL A 56 16.91 15.68 3.04
N GLN A 57 16.37 16.88 2.79
CA GLN A 57 17.13 17.97 2.16
C GLN A 57 18.30 18.45 3.03
N THR A 58 18.14 18.44 4.35
CA THR A 58 19.16 18.87 5.31
C THR A 58 20.46 18.06 5.17
N TYR A 59 20.37 16.77 4.80
CA TYR A 59 21.54 15.89 4.63
C TYR A 59 22.33 16.12 3.34
N ARG A 60 21.94 17.09 2.48
CA ARG A 60 22.65 17.47 1.24
C ARG A 60 23.10 16.26 0.39
N LEU A 61 22.23 15.26 0.28
CA LEU A 61 22.50 14.04 -0.46
C LEU A 61 22.85 14.31 -1.92
N LYS A 62 23.75 13.51 -2.48
CA LYS A 62 24.04 13.47 -3.93
C LYS A 62 22.78 13.09 -4.72
N PRO A 63 22.64 13.52 -5.99
CA PRO A 63 21.47 13.20 -6.81
C PRO A 63 21.14 11.69 -6.86
N THR A 64 22.16 10.84 -7.05
CA THR A 64 21.99 9.38 -7.07
C THR A 64 21.47 8.80 -5.76
N SER A 65 21.88 9.36 -4.62
CA SER A 65 21.37 8.96 -3.30
C SER A 65 19.93 9.43 -3.11
N ARG A 66 19.54 10.61 -3.61
CA ARG A 66 18.15 11.07 -3.56
C ARG A 66 17.23 10.18 -4.39
N GLU A 67 17.65 9.76 -5.57
CA GLU A 67 16.91 8.79 -6.40
C GLU A 67 16.74 7.44 -5.71
N ALA A 68 17.74 6.97 -4.97
CA ALA A 68 17.64 5.72 -4.20
C ALA A 68 16.63 5.85 -3.05
N VAL A 69 16.61 6.99 -2.35
CA VAL A 69 15.62 7.30 -1.31
C VAL A 69 14.22 7.35 -1.92
N GLN A 70 14.04 8.03 -3.05
CA GLN A 70 12.76 8.09 -3.75
C GLN A 70 12.27 6.69 -4.15
N ARG A 71 13.13 5.87 -4.76
CA ARG A 71 12.77 4.48 -5.11
C ARG A 71 12.39 3.63 -3.90
N THR A 72 13.03 3.85 -2.77
CA THR A 72 12.71 3.15 -1.52
C THR A 72 11.37 3.61 -0.96
N LEU A 73 11.08 4.91 -1.03
CA LEU A 73 9.76 5.46 -0.68
C LEU A 73 8.67 4.88 -1.58
N ASP A 74 8.84 4.93 -2.90
CA ASP A 74 7.86 4.44 -3.86
C ASP A 74 7.55 2.95 -3.64
N GLY A 75 8.59 2.11 -3.47
CA GLY A 75 8.40 0.68 -3.16
C GLY A 75 7.70 0.42 -1.82
N MET A 76 7.90 1.30 -0.83
CA MET A 76 7.20 1.22 0.44
C MET A 76 5.72 1.61 0.30
N LEU A 77 5.43 2.69 -0.44
CA LEU A 77 4.07 3.11 -0.75
C LEU A 77 3.30 2.01 -1.48
N ASP A 78 3.93 1.37 -2.47
CA ASP A 78 3.36 0.22 -3.19
C ASP A 78 3.07 -0.94 -2.24
N SER A 79 4.01 -1.26 -1.33
CA SER A 79 3.85 -2.35 -0.36
C SER A 79 2.66 -2.10 0.58
N TYR A 80 2.51 -0.88 1.10
CA TYR A 80 1.36 -0.52 1.93
C TYR A 80 0.05 -0.52 1.15
N SER A 81 0.08 -0.10 -0.12
CA SER A 81 -1.09 -0.12 -0.99
C SER A 81 -1.59 -1.54 -1.22
N GLN A 82 -0.67 -2.48 -1.50
CA GLN A 82 -0.98 -3.89 -1.62
C GLN A 82 -1.53 -4.49 -0.32
N GLN A 83 -0.93 -4.16 0.83
CA GLN A 83 -1.41 -4.64 2.13
C GLN A 83 -2.81 -4.12 2.45
N PHE A 84 -3.11 -2.87 2.12
CA PHE A 84 -4.45 -2.31 2.27
C PHE A 84 -5.45 -3.06 1.39
N ASP A 85 -5.14 -3.23 0.09
CA ASP A 85 -6.03 -3.92 -0.86
C ASP A 85 -6.30 -5.37 -0.46
N GLU A 86 -5.27 -6.08 0.03
CA GLU A 86 -5.41 -7.45 0.52
C GLU A 86 -6.26 -7.51 1.81
N SER A 87 -6.00 -6.61 2.76
CA SER A 87 -6.73 -6.55 4.03
C SER A 87 -8.20 -6.17 3.81
N TRP A 88 -8.44 -5.20 2.93
CA TRP A 88 -9.76 -4.78 2.51
C TRP A 88 -10.53 -5.93 1.87
N ARG A 89 -9.92 -6.64 0.91
CA ARG A 89 -10.56 -7.76 0.23
C ARG A 89 -10.97 -8.85 1.20
N LYS A 90 -10.05 -9.25 2.09
CA LYS A 90 -10.33 -10.22 3.16
C LYS A 90 -11.47 -9.78 4.06
N LEU A 91 -11.49 -8.50 4.46
CA LEU A 91 -12.61 -7.92 5.21
C LEU A 91 -13.92 -8.02 4.42
N SER A 92 -13.95 -7.59 3.16
CA SER A 92 -15.16 -7.61 2.34
C SER A 92 -15.72 -9.02 2.10
N GLU A 93 -14.85 -10.02 1.94
CA GLU A 93 -15.23 -11.42 1.67
C GLU A 93 -15.73 -12.15 2.92
N THR A 94 -15.19 -11.81 4.09
CA THR A 94 -15.52 -12.47 5.37
C THR A 94 -16.62 -11.76 6.17
N THR A 95 -16.99 -10.54 5.79
CA THR A 95 -17.95 -9.74 6.56
C THR A 95 -19.37 -10.26 6.35
N ASN A 96 -20.01 -10.64 7.46
CA ASN A 96 -21.42 -11.00 7.51
C ASN A 96 -22.29 -9.84 6.96
N PRO A 97 -23.33 -10.10 6.15
CA PRO A 97 -24.22 -9.07 5.62
C PRO A 97 -24.72 -8.03 6.65
N GLN A 98 -24.93 -8.43 7.91
CA GLN A 98 -25.33 -7.50 8.98
C GLN A 98 -24.24 -6.47 9.37
N LEU A 99 -22.97 -6.82 9.15
CA LEU A 99 -21.79 -6.00 9.46
C LEU A 99 -21.35 -5.13 8.27
N GLN A 100 -21.96 -5.29 7.08
CA GLN A 100 -21.64 -4.45 5.91
C GLN A 100 -21.89 -2.96 6.17
N THR A 101 -22.81 -2.62 7.06
CA THR A 101 -23.11 -1.23 7.46
C THR A 101 -21.95 -0.59 8.25
N LEU A 102 -21.15 -1.39 8.96
CA LEU A 102 -19.99 -0.94 9.73
C LEU A 102 -18.72 -0.89 8.89
N LEU A 103 -18.73 -1.57 7.76
CA LEU A 103 -17.60 -1.74 6.86
C LEU A 103 -16.92 -0.40 6.48
N PRO A 104 -17.64 0.69 6.14
CA PRO A 104 -17.01 1.97 5.82
C PRO A 104 -16.17 2.55 6.98
N ASN A 105 -16.65 2.44 8.21
CA ASN A 105 -15.94 2.91 9.40
C ASN A 105 -14.70 2.04 9.68
N VAL A 106 -14.80 0.73 9.48
CA VAL A 106 -13.65 -0.18 9.60
C VAL A 106 -12.59 0.15 8.53
N ILE A 107 -13.00 0.45 7.30
CA ILE A 107 -12.09 0.88 6.23
C ILE A 107 -11.37 2.18 6.61
N GLU A 108 -12.08 3.20 7.11
CA GLU A 108 -11.44 4.44 7.55
C GLU A 108 -10.43 4.21 8.66
N LYS A 109 -10.77 3.38 9.65
CA LYS A 109 -9.84 3.01 10.71
C LYS A 109 -8.61 2.27 10.17
N LEU A 110 -8.79 1.38 9.20
CA LEU A 110 -7.69 0.71 8.53
C LEU A 110 -6.79 1.71 7.80
N ARG A 111 -7.36 2.66 7.04
CA ARG A 111 -6.60 3.71 6.36
C ARG A 111 -5.78 4.54 7.35
N ASN A 112 -6.42 5.03 8.40
CA ASN A 112 -5.78 5.87 9.42
C ASN A 112 -4.68 5.09 10.17
N GLY A 113 -4.93 3.82 10.49
CA GLY A 113 -3.94 2.96 11.13
C GLY A 113 -2.71 2.73 10.26
N ILE A 114 -2.90 2.48 8.95
CA ILE A 114 -1.78 2.33 8.02
C ILE A 114 -1.01 3.64 7.86
N GLN A 115 -1.70 4.78 7.72
CA GLN A 115 -1.05 6.10 7.65
C GLN A 115 -0.20 6.37 8.90
N ALA A 116 -0.77 6.15 10.10
CA ALA A 116 -0.05 6.34 11.36
C ALA A 116 1.18 5.41 11.46
N HIS A 117 1.03 4.15 11.05
CA HIS A 117 2.15 3.21 11.05
C HIS A 117 3.25 3.63 10.05
N PHE A 118 2.87 4.10 8.87
CA PHE A 118 3.80 4.65 7.88
C PHE A 118 4.59 5.85 8.43
N GLU A 119 3.91 6.78 9.11
CA GLU A 119 4.55 7.96 9.71
C GLU A 119 5.45 7.62 10.90
N LEU A 120 5.02 6.70 11.77
CA LEU A 120 5.74 6.38 13.02
C LEU A 120 6.87 5.38 12.84
N HIS A 121 6.76 4.48 11.86
CA HIS A 121 7.72 3.37 11.69
C HIS A 121 8.35 3.33 10.30
N GLY A 122 7.62 3.70 9.26
CA GLY A 122 8.12 3.69 7.88
C GLY A 122 9.12 4.82 7.62
N LEU A 123 8.66 6.07 7.73
CA LEU A 123 9.47 7.25 7.45
C LEU A 123 10.73 7.37 8.33
N PRO A 124 10.67 7.14 9.65
CA PRO A 124 11.86 7.27 10.50
C PRO A 124 12.95 6.28 10.12
N LYS A 125 12.58 5.06 9.70
CA LYS A 125 13.53 4.05 9.25
C LYS A 125 14.28 4.47 7.98
N ILE A 126 13.60 5.12 7.04
CA ILE A 126 14.25 5.70 5.85
C ILE A 126 15.18 6.84 6.27
N LEU A 127 14.70 7.70 7.16
CA LEU A 127 15.47 8.85 7.63
C LEU A 127 16.76 8.44 8.33
N GLU A 128 16.71 7.40 9.16
CA GLU A 128 17.87 6.83 9.84
C GLU A 128 18.90 6.29 8.84
N ALA A 129 18.45 5.53 7.83
CA ALA A 129 19.32 5.05 6.77
C ALA A 129 19.95 6.20 5.94
N VAL A 130 19.18 7.25 5.69
CA VAL A 130 19.67 8.48 5.03
C VAL A 130 20.75 9.16 5.87
N LYS A 131 20.52 9.30 7.18
CA LYS A 131 21.48 9.88 8.11
C LYS A 131 22.78 9.07 8.13
N GLU A 132 22.70 7.75 8.28
CA GLU A 132 23.88 6.89 8.25
C GLU A 132 24.67 7.03 6.95
N HIS A 133 23.99 7.10 5.81
CA HIS A 133 24.65 7.27 4.52
C HIS A 133 25.33 8.64 4.43
N ALA A 134 24.69 9.70 4.92
CA ALA A 134 25.27 11.04 4.94
C ALA A 134 26.52 11.13 5.83
N GLU A 135 26.53 10.43 6.97
CA GLU A 135 27.69 10.33 7.87
C GLU A 135 28.84 9.53 7.24
N LYS A 136 28.53 8.42 6.56
CA LYS A 136 29.53 7.56 5.90
C LYS A 136 30.15 8.21 4.65
N TYR A 137 29.38 9.03 3.93
CA TYR A 137 29.80 9.64 2.67
C TYR A 137 29.62 11.17 2.69
N PRO A 138 30.44 11.90 3.48
CA PRO A 138 30.33 13.34 3.58
C PRO A 138 30.63 14.01 2.22
N PRO A 139 30.01 15.16 1.92
CA PRO A 139 30.33 15.93 0.73
C PRO A 139 31.79 16.35 0.77
N ARG A 140 32.54 16.04 -0.30
CA ARG A 140 33.95 16.37 -0.42
C ARG A 140 34.11 17.89 -0.29
N PRO A 141 35.02 18.39 0.57
CA PRO A 141 35.30 19.83 0.62
C PRO A 141 35.82 20.28 -0.75
N SER A 142 35.14 21.27 -1.34
CA SER A 142 35.47 21.86 -2.64
C SER A 142 36.69 22.79 -2.58
N THR A 143 37.55 22.68 -1.55
CA THR A 143 38.75 23.50 -1.46
C THR A 143 39.73 22.99 -2.52
N PRO A 144 40.03 23.77 -3.58
CA PRO A 144 41.04 23.38 -4.53
C PRO A 144 42.38 23.32 -3.79
N ALA A 145 43.23 22.35 -4.14
CA ALA A 145 44.58 22.30 -3.61
C ALA A 145 45.29 23.65 -3.88
N PRO A 146 46.05 24.21 -2.92
CA PRO A 146 46.77 25.45 -3.15
C PRO A 146 47.67 25.30 -4.38
N ALA A 147 47.66 26.30 -5.25
CA ALA A 147 48.44 26.28 -6.48
C ALA A 147 49.93 26.00 -6.15
N PRO A 148 50.63 25.18 -6.95
CA PRO A 148 52.04 24.91 -6.74
C PRO A 148 52.82 26.23 -6.78
N ARG A 149 53.60 26.49 -5.72
CA ARG A 149 54.48 27.66 -5.67
C ARG A 149 55.49 27.54 -6.82
N GLN A 150 55.40 28.42 -7.81
CA GLN A 150 56.41 28.52 -8.84
C GLN A 150 57.74 28.86 -8.17
N SER A 151 58.69 27.92 -8.19
CA SER A 151 60.04 28.17 -7.72
C SER A 151 60.69 29.19 -8.65
N SER A 152 60.99 30.37 -8.12
CA SER A 152 61.78 31.39 -8.81
C SER A 152 63.13 30.78 -9.19
N ILE A 153 63.38 30.60 -10.49
CA ILE A 153 64.67 30.15 -11.01
C ILE A 153 65.67 31.30 -10.78
N PRO A 154 66.82 31.06 -10.11
CA PRO A 154 67.80 32.12 -9.89
C PRO A 154 68.46 32.51 -11.22
N ALA A 155 68.49 33.82 -11.51
CA ALA A 155 69.26 34.36 -12.61
C ALA A 155 70.76 34.23 -12.29
N TYR A 156 71.44 33.31 -12.95
CA TYR A 156 72.89 33.35 -13.03
C TYR A 156 73.28 34.51 -13.94
N GLU A 157 73.92 35.53 -13.36
CA GLU A 157 74.57 36.62 -14.08
C GLU A 157 75.75 36.07 -14.89
N ALA A 158 75.92 36.61 -16.10
CA ALA A 158 76.98 36.29 -17.06
C ALA A 158 78.21 37.18 -16.83
#